data_AF-A0A1L9QL39-F1
#
_entry.id   AF-A0A1L9QL39-F1
#
_cell.length_a   1.000
_cell.length_b   1.000
_cell.length_c   1.000
_cell.angle_alpha   90.00
_cell.angle_beta   90.00
_cell.angle_gamma   90.00
#
_symmetry.space_group_name_H-M   'P 1'
#
loop_
_entity.id
_entity.type
_entity.pdbx_description
1 polymer ?
#
loop_
_entity_poly.entity_id
_entity_poly.type
_entity_poly.pdbx_seq_one_letter_code
_entity_poly.pdbx_strand_id
1 'polypeptide(L)'
;MSVHYSDSFLGRISRIVSAKKSGYKTTSTRSNPTHDSVLEPLKQASPEVQKVVKRVLQVEKDKLHFSSPRNINDDILKIIKEEVREA
;
A
#
# COMPACT_ATOMS: atom_id res chain seq x y z
N MET A 1 -13.19 33.07 -14.08
CA MET A 1 -14.41 33.38 -13.29
C MET A 1 -14.30 32.67 -11.95
N SER A 2 -14.16 33.41 -10.84
CA SER A 2 -14.09 32.85 -9.48
C SER A 2 -15.51 32.71 -8.94
N VAL A 3 -15.92 31.48 -8.59
CA VAL A 3 -17.25 31.22 -8.03
C VAL A 3 -17.15 31.37 -6.51
N HIS A 4 -17.54 32.53 -6.00
CA HIS A 4 -17.64 32.78 -4.56
C HIS A 4 -18.98 32.23 -4.05
N TYR A 5 -18.93 31.12 -3.33
CA TYR A 5 -20.07 30.60 -2.60
C TYR A 5 -20.23 31.36 -1.29
N SER A 6 -21.44 31.84 -1.00
CA SER A 6 -21.74 32.52 0.26
C SER A 6 -21.71 31.54 1.44
N ASP A 7 -21.07 31.96 2.53
CA ASP A 7 -20.82 31.17 3.75
C ASP A 7 -22.08 30.53 4.37
N SER A 8 -23.25 31.13 4.14
CA SER A 8 -24.52 30.67 4.69
C SER A 8 -25.00 29.34 4.09
N PHE A 9 -24.65 29.03 2.84
CA PHE A 9 -24.98 27.73 2.22
C PHE A 9 -24.01 26.63 2.64
N LEU A 10 -22.72 26.93 2.76
CA LEU A 10 -21.69 25.96 3.14
C LEU A 10 -21.91 25.42 4.57
N GLY A 11 -22.37 26.27 5.49
CA GLY A 11 -22.66 25.86 6.88
C GLY A 11 -23.79 24.81 7.03
N ARG A 12 -24.71 24.69 6.06
CA ARG A 12 -25.79 23.68 6.10
C ARG A 12 -25.32 22.32 5.58
N ILE A 13 -24.44 22.30 4.59
CA ILE A 13 -23.88 21.05 4.01
C ILE A 13 -23.05 20.31 5.06
N SER A 14 -22.25 21.03 5.85
CA SER A 14 -21.40 20.45 6.90
C SER A 14 -22.17 19.63 7.93
N ARG A 15 -23.42 20.00 8.23
CA ARG A 15 -24.27 19.30 9.20
C ARG A 15 -24.87 17.99 8.65
N ILE A 16 -25.20 17.94 7.35
CA ILE A 16 -25.78 16.75 6.71
C ILE A 16 -24.72 15.67 6.52
N VAL A 17 -23.47 16.06 6.23
CA VAL A 17 -22.37 15.11 5.96
C VAL A 17 -21.65 14.65 7.25
N SER A 18 -21.82 15.35 8.38
CA SER A 18 -21.17 14.96 9.67
C SER A 18 -22.00 14.03 10.55
N ALA A 19 -23.24 13.70 10.17
CA ALA A 19 -24.12 12.82 10.94
C ALA A 19 -24.02 11.35 10.49
N LYS A 20 -22.79 10.83 10.44
CA LYS A 20 -22.44 9.41 10.54
C LYS A 20 -20.92 9.34 10.68
N LYS A 21 -20.43 9.65 11.88
CA LYS A 21 -19.08 9.23 12.27
C LYS A 21 -19.06 7.71 12.09
N SER A 22 -18.34 7.26 11.07
CA SER A 22 -18.16 5.86 10.75
C SER A 22 -17.79 5.06 12.00
N GLY A 23 -18.54 3.99 12.26
CA GLY A 23 -18.37 3.11 13.42
C GLY A 23 -17.19 2.15 13.28
N TYR A 24 -16.07 2.57 12.68
CA TYR A 24 -14.84 1.81 12.87
C TYR A 24 -14.42 1.99 14.33
N LYS A 25 -14.45 0.88 15.08
CA LYS A 25 -13.83 0.81 16.40
C LYS A 25 -12.34 1.10 16.23
N THR A 26 -11.91 2.32 16.54
CA THR A 26 -10.50 2.61 16.78
C THR A 26 -10.14 2.00 18.13
N THR A 27 -9.76 0.72 18.15
CA THR A 27 -9.03 0.13 19.27
C THR A 27 -7.65 0.78 19.33
N SER A 28 -7.62 1.97 19.91
CA SER A 28 -6.43 2.81 20.05
C SER A 28 -5.58 2.33 21.23
N THR A 29 -4.98 1.14 21.12
CA THR A 29 -3.84 0.66 21.93
C THR A 29 -2.98 -0.38 21.17
N ARG A 30 -2.96 -0.33 19.83
CA ARG A 30 -1.92 -1.05 19.06
C ARG A 30 -0.83 -0.02 18.75
N SER A 31 0.34 -0.17 19.37
CA SER A 31 1.53 0.54 18.91
C SER A 31 1.62 0.34 17.40
N ASN A 32 1.77 1.43 16.64
CA ASN A 32 2.04 1.32 15.22
C ASN A 32 3.29 0.42 15.09
N PRO A 33 3.19 -0.72 14.38
CA PRO A 33 4.34 -1.58 14.21
C PRO A 33 5.47 -0.74 13.61
N THR A 34 6.62 -0.75 14.25
CA THR A 34 7.80 -0.06 13.73
C THR A 34 8.16 -0.68 12.40
N HIS A 35 8.76 0.09 11.50
CA HIS A 35 9.20 -0.41 10.19
C HIS A 35 10.03 -1.70 10.32
N ASP A 36 10.85 -1.80 11.37
CA ASP A 36 11.63 -3.01 11.68
C ASP A 36 10.79 -4.23 12.09
N SER A 37 9.67 -4.05 12.81
CA SER A 37 8.84 -5.18 13.22
C SER A 37 8.04 -5.78 12.06
N VAL A 38 7.78 -4.99 11.01
CA VAL A 38 7.12 -5.47 9.79
C VAL A 38 8.07 -6.30 8.92
N LEU A 39 9.38 -5.99 8.95
CA LEU A 39 10.39 -6.67 8.13
C LEU A 39 11.08 -7.85 8.85
N GLU A 40 10.81 -8.06 10.13
CA GLU A 40 11.33 -9.17 10.93
C GLU A 40 11.14 -10.55 10.25
N PRO A 41 9.97 -10.87 9.67
CA PRO A 41 9.75 -12.12 8.94
C PRO A 41 10.68 -12.29 7.73
N LEU A 42 11.09 -11.19 7.08
CA LEU A 42 12.03 -11.23 5.96
C LEU A 42 13.46 -11.49 6.42
N LYS A 43 13.84 -11.03 7.61
CA LYS A 43 15.17 -11.30 8.19
C LYS A 43 15.33 -12.78 8.53
N GLN A 44 14.24 -13.46 8.90
CA GLN A 44 14.20 -14.89 9.24
C GLN A 44 13.96 -15.80 8.03
N ALA A 45 13.59 -15.26 6.87
CA ALA A 45 13.31 -16.04 5.67
C ALA A 45 14.58 -16.63 5.03
N SER A 46 14.42 -17.69 4.24
CA SER A 46 15.53 -18.30 3.48
C SER A 46 16.15 -17.28 2.50
N PRO A 47 17.44 -17.43 2.16
CA PRO A 47 18.13 -16.50 1.26
C PRO A 47 17.47 -16.40 -0.12
N GLU A 48 16.87 -17.49 -0.63
CA GLU A 48 16.09 -17.50 -1.86
C GLU A 48 14.86 -16.59 -1.76
N VAL A 49 14.08 -16.73 -0.69
CA VAL A 49 12.88 -15.91 -0.45
C VAL A 49 13.26 -14.44 -0.29
N GLN A 50 14.37 -14.13 0.39
CA GLN A 50 14.86 -12.76 0.48
C GLN A 50 15.24 -12.17 -0.89
N LYS A 51 15.84 -12.96 -1.78
CA LYS A 51 16.18 -12.53 -3.15
C LYS A 51 14.94 -12.30 -3.99
N VAL A 52 13.97 -13.22 -3.94
CA VAL A 52 12.67 -13.09 -4.62
C VAL A 52 12.02 -11.78 -4.22
N VAL A 53 11.89 -11.51 -2.91
CA VAL A 53 11.22 -10.29 -2.42
C VAL A 53 11.97 -9.03 -2.86
N LYS A 54 13.31 -9.00 -2.78
CA LYS A 54 14.10 -7.86 -3.28
C LYS A 54 13.87 -7.59 -4.76
N ARG A 55 13.85 -8.64 -5.59
CA ARG A 55 13.62 -8.51 -7.04
C ARG A 55 12.19 -8.07 -7.36
N VAL A 56 11.19 -8.60 -6.66
CA VAL A 56 9.79 -8.19 -6.83
C VAL A 56 9.60 -6.72 -6.46
N LEU A 57 10.13 -6.28 -5.31
CA LEU A 57 10.07 -4.87 -4.90
C LEU A 57 10.74 -3.95 -5.92
N GLN A 58 11.83 -4.38 -6.55
CA GLN A 58 12.48 -3.61 -7.61
C GLN A 58 11.57 -3.47 -8.84
N VAL A 59 10.96 -4.56 -9.31
CA VAL A 59 10.04 -4.53 -10.44
C VAL A 59 8.80 -3.69 -10.14
N GLU A 60 8.24 -3.80 -8.94
CA GLU A 60 7.11 -2.96 -8.50
C GLU A 60 7.49 -1.48 -8.50
N LYS A 61 8.66 -1.12 -7.95
CA LYS A 61 9.15 0.25 -7.95
C LYS A 61 9.35 0.79 -9.36
N ASP A 62 9.95 0.01 -10.25
CA ASP A 62 10.20 0.40 -11.64
C ASP A 62 8.88 0.60 -12.40
N LYS A 63 7.83 -0.13 -12.02
CA LYS A 63 6.51 -0.06 -12.65
C LYS A 63 5.52 0.88 -11.96
N LEU A 64 5.84 1.38 -10.77
CA LEU A 64 4.98 2.24 -9.95
C LEU A 64 4.57 3.53 -10.68
N HIS A 65 5.42 4.01 -11.59
CA HIS A 65 5.17 5.21 -12.39
C HIS A 65 4.17 5.01 -13.54
N PHE A 66 3.79 3.76 -13.87
CA PHE A 66 2.77 3.51 -14.89
C PHE A 66 1.38 3.53 -14.28
N SER A 67 0.45 4.25 -14.92
CA SER A 67 -0.96 4.28 -14.50
C SER A 67 -1.65 2.90 -14.57
N SER A 68 -1.10 1.96 -15.34
CA SER A 68 -1.57 0.57 -15.43
C SER A 68 -0.38 -0.33 -15.75
N PRO A 69 0.35 -0.82 -14.74
CA PRO A 69 1.50 -1.68 -14.96
C PRO A 69 1.04 -3.03 -15.52
N ARG A 70 1.48 -3.35 -16.74
CA ARG A 70 1.18 -4.62 -17.41
C ARG A 70 2.22 -5.68 -17.06
N ASN A 71 1.78 -6.94 -17.10
CA ASN A 71 2.59 -8.16 -17.01
C ASN A 71 3.36 -8.32 -15.69
N ILE A 72 2.94 -7.65 -14.60
CA ILE A 72 3.65 -7.75 -13.32
C ILE A 72 3.61 -9.18 -12.75
N ASN A 73 2.52 -9.89 -12.97
CA ASN A 73 2.38 -11.29 -12.56
C ASN A 73 3.37 -12.19 -13.32
N ASP A 74 3.59 -11.95 -14.61
CA ASP A 74 4.54 -12.71 -15.41
C ASP A 74 5.98 -12.46 -14.96
N ASP A 75 6.30 -11.20 -14.64
CA ASP A 75 7.61 -10.82 -14.10
C ASP A 75 7.87 -11.46 -12.74
N ILE A 76 6.88 -11.46 -11.83
CA ILE A 76 6.97 -12.14 -10.53
C ILE A 76 7.15 -13.65 -10.72
N LEU A 77 6.37 -14.28 -11.60
CA LEU A 77 6.49 -15.71 -11.90
C LEU A 77 7.85 -16.07 -12.46
N LYS A 78 8.41 -15.21 -13.31
CA LYS A 78 9.76 -15.37 -13.85
C LYS A 78 10.81 -15.29 -12.74
N ILE A 79 10.72 -14.28 -11.87
CA ILE A 79 11.64 -14.11 -10.72
C ILE A 79 11.62 -15.36 -9.83
N ILE A 80 10.43 -15.86 -9.48
CA ILE A 80 10.30 -17.05 -8.62
C ILE A 80 10.93 -18.28 -9.31
N LYS A 81 10.66 -18.48 -10.60
CA LYS A 81 11.23 -19.61 -11.34
C LYS A 81 12.75 -19.55 -11.41
N GLU A 82 13.33 -18.37 -11.59
CA GLU A 82 14.79 -18.20 -11.63
C GLU A 82 15.42 -18.48 -10.26
N GLU A 83 14.90 -17.89 -9.19
CA GLU A 83 15.50 -17.99 -7.85
C GLU A 83 15.29 -19.37 -7.20
N VAL A 84 14.29 -20.14 -7.63
CA VAL A 84 13.99 -21.48 -7.08
C VAL A 84 14.51 -22.61 -7.96
N ARG A 85 14.70 -22.42 -9.28
CA ARG A 85 15.24 -23.48 -10.16
C ARG A 85 16.77 -23.51 -10.22
N GLU A 86 17.44 -22.41 -9.92
CA GLU A 86 18.91 -22.30 -9.91
C GLU A 86 19.50 -22.58 -8.51
N ALA A 87 18.73 -23.15 -7.58
CA ALA A 87 19.11 -23.46 -6.20
C ALA A 87 19.36 -24.96 -5.97
#